data_AF-A0A945AGN8-F1
#
_entry.id   AF-A0A945AGN8-F1
#
_cell.length_a   1.000
_cell.length_b   1.000
_cell.length_c   1.000
_cell.angle_alpha   90.00
_cell.angle_beta   90.00
_cell.angle_gamma   90.00
#
_symmetry.space_group_name_H-M   'P 1'
#
loop_
_entity.id
_entity.type
_entity.pdbx_description
1 polymer ?
#
loop_
_entity_poly.entity_id
_entity_poly.type
_entity_poly.pdbx_seq_one_letter_code
_entity_poly.pdbx_strand_id
1 'polypeptide(L)'
;MPPVSHPFKQGALVILMNYNDHSPPHVHVRYQGDIRSYRIEIQNQTWLKPGRQLPSSLRRLVEVWVEVHKKELLEQWHKAQQGQPISIVG
;
A
#
# COMPACT_ATOMS: atom_id res chain seq x y z
N MET A 1 6.87 -0.39 9.62
CA MET A 1 5.91 -0.01 8.57
C MET A 1 4.95 1.04 9.11
N PRO A 2 5.28 2.33 9.01
CA PRO A 2 4.32 3.42 9.25
C PRO A 2 3.17 3.42 8.21
N PRO A 3 1.97 3.91 8.58
CA PRO A 3 0.85 4.09 7.65
C PRO A 3 1.15 5.22 6.67
N VAL A 4 0.82 4.99 5.40
CA VAL A 4 0.83 6.01 4.36
C VAL A 4 -0.58 6.42 3.94
N SER A 5 -1.64 5.75 4.38
CA SER A 5 -3.02 6.18 4.12
C SER A 5 -3.72 6.62 5.41
N HIS A 6 -4.76 7.43 5.27
CA HIS A 6 -5.80 7.53 6.29
C HIS A 6 -6.56 6.20 6.41
N PRO A 7 -7.07 5.82 7.60
CA PRO A 7 -7.89 4.62 7.76
C PRO A 7 -9.20 4.73 6.96
N PHE A 8 -9.51 3.73 6.13
CA PHE A 8 -10.80 3.66 5.43
C PHE A 8 -11.91 3.23 6.39
N LYS A 9 -13.06 3.94 6.39
CA LYS A 9 -14.20 3.68 7.30
C LYS A 9 -14.97 2.37 7.05
N GLN A 10 -14.81 1.70 5.90
CA GLN A 10 -15.41 0.38 5.65
C GLN A 10 -14.36 -0.73 5.80
N GLY A 11 -14.50 -1.58 6.83
CA GLY A 11 -13.66 -2.79 7.00
C GLY A 11 -12.17 -2.55 7.32
N ALA A 12 -11.85 -1.42 7.94
CA ALA A 12 -10.53 -0.93 8.34
C ALA A 12 -9.37 -1.42 7.46
N LEU A 13 -9.37 -0.97 6.22
CA LEU A 13 -8.24 -1.14 5.31
C LEU A 13 -7.16 -0.12 5.69
N VAL A 14 -5.90 -0.57 5.73
CA VAL A 14 -4.74 0.29 6.02
C VAL A 14 -3.65 0.00 5.00
N ILE A 15 -3.14 1.05 4.38
CA ILE A 15 -2.02 0.99 3.44
C ILE A 15 -0.76 1.52 4.14
N LEU A 16 0.30 0.73 4.06
CA LEU A 16 1.54 0.89 4.82
C LEU A 16 2.73 0.89 3.86
N MET A 17 3.80 1.58 4.24
CA MET A 17 5.08 1.54 3.52
C MET A 17 6.21 1.22 4.50
N ASN A 18 7.15 0.36 4.10
CA ASN A 18 8.34 0.08 4.90
C ASN A 18 9.54 0.80 4.31
N TYR A 19 10.37 1.41 5.16
CA TYR A 19 11.62 2.04 4.72
C TYR A 19 12.68 1.02 4.31
N ASN A 20 12.58 -0.22 4.79
CA ASN A 20 13.52 -1.30 4.49
C ASN A 20 12.99 -2.29 3.43
N ASP A 21 11.96 -1.91 2.66
CA ASP A 21 11.49 -2.75 1.56
C ASP A 21 12.45 -2.67 0.36
N HIS A 22 12.39 -3.69 -0.51
CA HIS A 22 13.20 -3.77 -1.72
C HIS A 22 12.36 -3.52 -2.97
N SER A 23 13.03 -3.17 -4.07
CA SER A 23 12.42 -3.03 -5.39
C SER A 23 11.63 -4.28 -5.80
N PRO A 24 10.53 -4.14 -6.57
CA PRO A 24 9.99 -2.87 -7.11
C PRO A 24 9.24 -2.03 -6.05
N PRO A 25 9.01 -0.73 -6.31
CA PRO A 25 8.20 0.11 -5.41
C PRO A 25 6.83 -0.49 -5.14
N HIS A 26 6.51 -0.73 -3.87
CA HIS A 26 5.25 -1.35 -3.49
C HIS A 26 4.71 -0.81 -2.16
N VAL A 27 3.41 -1.01 -1.94
CA VAL A 27 2.76 -0.76 -0.66
C VAL A 27 2.19 -2.05 -0.09
N HIS A 28 2.13 -2.08 1.24
CA HIS A 28 1.51 -3.15 2.01
C HIS A 28 0.06 -2.82 2.31
N VAL A 29 -0.83 -3.78 2.13
CA VAL A 29 -2.26 -3.63 2.43
C VAL A 29 -2.64 -4.61 3.53
N ARG A 30 -3.33 -4.10 4.56
CA ARG A 30 -3.95 -4.90 5.64
C ARG A 30 -5.43 -4.55 5.72
N TYR A 31 -6.28 -5.52 6.07
CA TYR A 31 -7.71 -5.31 6.28
C TYR A 31 -8.17 -6.00 7.56
N GLN A 32 -9.21 -5.46 8.19
CA GLN A 32 -9.75 -6.02 9.42
C GLN A 32 -10.33 -7.42 9.19
N GLY A 33 -9.93 -8.37 10.03
CA GLY A 33 -10.35 -9.77 9.90
C GLY A 33 -9.36 -10.67 9.15
N ASP A 34 -8.21 -10.13 8.73
CA ASP A 34 -7.13 -10.93 8.16
C ASP A 34 -5.77 -10.50 8.70
N ILE A 35 -5.01 -11.51 9.12
CA ILE A 35 -3.66 -11.36 9.66
C ILE A 35 -2.61 -11.20 8.55
N ARG A 36 -2.99 -11.43 7.28
CA ARG A 36 -2.07 -11.39 6.14
C ARG A 36 -1.78 -9.96 5.71
N SER A 37 -0.54 -9.75 5.27
CA SER A 37 -0.13 -8.55 4.56
C SER A 37 -0.11 -8.84 3.06
N TYR A 38 -0.87 -8.06 2.31
CA TYR A 38 -0.84 -8.09 0.85
C TYR A 38 0.13 -7.03 0.35
N ARG A 39 0.64 -7.19 -0.88
CA ARG A 39 1.55 -6.24 -1.51
C ARG A 39 1.11 -5.94 -2.93
N ILE A 40 1.06 -4.67 -3.27
CA ILE A 40 0.77 -4.17 -4.61
C ILE A 40 1.90 -3.24 -5.06
N GLU A 41 2.42 -3.50 -6.25
CA GLU A 41 3.40 -2.65 -6.92
C GLU A 41 2.76 -1.32 -7.31
N ILE A 42 3.43 -0.21 -7.04
CA ILE A 42 2.88 1.14 -7.27
C ILE A 42 2.83 1.48 -8.77
N GLN A 43 3.84 1.08 -9.54
CA GLN A 43 3.97 1.40 -10.97
C GLN A 43 2.85 0.79 -11.82
N ASN A 44 2.72 -0.54 -11.73
CA ASN A 44 1.84 -1.31 -12.61
C ASN A 44 0.61 -1.88 -11.89
N GLN A 45 0.42 -1.59 -10.59
CA GLN A 45 -0.65 -2.17 -9.75
C GLN A 45 -0.65 -3.70 -9.72
N THR A 46 0.52 -4.29 -9.96
CA THR A 46 0.72 -5.73 -9.92
C THR A 46 0.70 -6.21 -8.48
N TRP A 47 -0.18 -7.15 -8.15
CA TRP A 47 -0.18 -7.79 -6.83
C TRP A 47 0.97 -8.80 -6.74
N LEU A 48 1.94 -8.53 -5.86
CA LEU A 48 3.25 -9.16 -5.92
C LEU A 48 3.29 -10.60 -5.38
N LYS A 49 2.33 -11.00 -4.52
CA LYS A 49 2.12 -12.41 -4.13
C LYS A 49 0.70 -12.61 -3.58
N PRO A 50 -0.22 -13.28 -4.29
CA PRO A 50 -1.45 -13.75 -3.68
C PRO A 50 -1.30 -15.22 -3.29
N GLY A 51 -1.36 -15.54 -2.00
CA GLY A 51 -1.75 -16.89 -1.58
C GLY A 51 -3.27 -17.01 -1.70
N ARG A 52 -3.98 -16.29 -0.83
CA ARG A 52 -5.43 -16.03 -0.94
C ARG A 52 -5.60 -14.60 -1.43
N GLN A 53 -6.61 -14.32 -2.25
CA GLN A 53 -6.86 -12.97 -2.78
C GLN A 53 -7.76 -12.19 -1.81
N LEU A 54 -7.59 -10.86 -1.79
CA LEU A 54 -8.57 -9.96 -1.19
C LEU A 54 -9.94 -10.17 -1.87
N PRO A 55 -11.05 -9.96 -1.16
CA PRO A 55 -12.36 -9.79 -1.79
C PRO A 55 -12.27 -8.79 -2.95
N SER A 56 -12.94 -9.09 -4.06
CA SER A 56 -12.83 -8.32 -5.31
C SER A 56 -13.15 -6.84 -5.12
N SER A 57 -14.12 -6.51 -4.26
CA SER A 57 -14.49 -5.13 -3.91
C SER A 57 -13.36 -4.37 -3.21
N LEU A 58 -12.72 -4.99 -2.20
CA LEU A 58 -11.57 -4.40 -1.49
C LEU A 58 -10.35 -4.27 -2.40
N ARG A 59 -10.11 -5.28 -3.26
CA ARG A 59 -9.03 -5.22 -4.24
C ARG A 59 -9.20 -4.03 -5.18
N ARG A 60 -10.39 -3.85 -5.74
CA ARG A 60 -10.68 -2.72 -6.65
C ARG A 60 -10.53 -1.37 -5.95
N LEU A 61 -10.98 -1.28 -4.68
CA LEU A 61 -10.81 -0.07 -3.88
C LEU A 61 -9.33 0.30 -3.72
N VAL A 62 -8.47 -0.69 -3.41
CA VAL A 62 -7.02 -0.47 -3.28
C VAL A 62 -6.41 -0.04 -4.61
N GLU A 63 -6.73 -0.73 -5.71
CA GLU A 63 -6.19 -0.41 -7.03
C GLU A 63 -6.52 1.03 -7.43
N VAL A 64 -7.78 1.46 -7.25
CA VAL A 64 -8.20 2.84 -7.53
C VAL A 64 -7.45 3.82 -6.63
N TRP A 65 -7.33 3.54 -5.33
CA TRP A 65 -6.61 4.43 -4.42
C TRP A 65 -5.13 4.55 -4.78
N VAL A 66 -4.47 3.44 -5.13
CA VAL A 66 -3.06 3.43 -5.56
C VAL A 66 -2.90 4.23 -6.85
N GLU A 67 -3.84 4.16 -7.80
CA GLU A 67 -3.81 4.97 -9.02
C GLU A 67 -3.88 6.46 -8.70
N VAL A 68 -4.86 6.86 -7.89
CA VAL A 68 -5.11 8.27 -7.55
C VAL A 68 -3.87 8.88 -6.87
N HIS A 69 -3.18 8.12 -6.03
CA HIS A 69 -2.05 8.60 -5.25
C HIS A 69 -0.69 8.12 -5.76
N LYS A 70 -0.61 7.60 -6.99
CA LYS A 70 0.59 6.96 -7.54
C LYS A 70 1.83 7.84 -7.42
N LYS A 71 1.70 9.12 -7.76
CA LYS A 71 2.81 10.09 -7.71
C LYS A 71 3.35 10.25 -6.28
N GLU A 72 2.45 10.50 -5.33
CA GLU A 72 2.80 10.68 -3.92
C GLU A 72 3.43 9.42 -3.35
N LEU A 73 2.90 8.24 -3.67
CA LEU A 73 3.46 6.96 -3.24
C LEU A 73 4.88 6.73 -3.76
N LEU A 74 5.17 7.10 -5.01
CA LEU A 74 6.53 6.99 -5.57
C LEU A 74 7.50 7.97 -4.89
N GLU A 75 7.05 9.18 -4.57
CA GLU A 75 7.84 10.15 -3.80
C GLU A 75 8.12 9.64 -2.38
N GLN A 76 7.11 9.08 -1.70
CA GLN A 76 7.29 8.48 -0.38
C GLN A 76 8.23 7.26 -0.44
N TRP A 77 8.13 6.43 -1.48
CA TRP A 77 9.04 5.30 -1.67
C TRP A 77 10.49 5.78 -1.78
N HIS A 78 10.74 6.83 -2.57
CA HIS A 78 12.08 7.38 -2.71
C HIS A 78 12.63 7.92 -1.39
N LYS A 79 11.81 8.66 -0.63
CA LYS A 79 12.16 9.14 0.71
C LYS A 79 12.46 7.98 1.66
N ALA A 80 11.64 6.94 1.63
CA ALA A 80 11.77 5.76 2.47
C ALA A 80 13.11 5.04 2.21
N GLN A 81 13.49 4.87 0.93
CA GLN A 81 14.78 4.28 0.54
C GLN A 81 16.00 5.12 0.99
N GLN A 82 15.81 6.42 1.20
CA GLN A 82 16.84 7.33 1.69
C GLN A 82 16.85 7.47 3.22
N GLY A 83 16.01 6.70 3.94
CA GLY A 83 15.87 6.80 5.39
C GLY A 83 15.23 8.12 5.85
N GLN A 84 14.57 8.84 4.95
CA GLN A 84 13.90 10.10 5.28
C GLN A 84 12.51 9.85 5.88
N PRO A 85 11.99 10.80 6.69
CA PRO A 85 10.62 10.74 7.18
C PRO A 85 9.62 10.68 6.02
N ILE A 86 8.68 9.74 6.10
CA ILE A 86 7.54 9.66 5.18
C ILE A 86 6.31 10.34 5.78
N SER A 87 5.44 10.83 4.91
CA SER A 87 4.19 11.51 5.30
C SER A 87 2.96 10.68 4.92
N ILE A 88 1.84 10.98 5.55
CA ILE A 88 0.55 10.39 5.16
C ILE A 88 0.14 10.97 3.80
N VAL A 89 -0.21 10.08 2.89
CA VAL A 89 -0.83 10.33 1.59
C VAL A 89 -2.34 10.40 1.82
N GLY A 90 -2.93 11.52 1.39
CA GLY A 90 -4.28 11.96 1.75
C GLY A 90 -5.28 11.80 0.63
#